data_AF-A0A535HL14-F1
#
_entry.id   AF-A0A535HL14-F1
#
_cell.length_a   1.000
_cell.length_b   1.000
_cell.length_c   1.000
_cell.angle_alpha   90.00
_cell.angle_beta   90.00
_cell.angle_gamma   90.00
#
_symmetry.space_group_name_H-M   'P 1'
#
loop_
_entity.id
_entity.type
_entity.pdbx_description
1 polymer ?
#
loop_
_entity_poly.entity_id
_entity_poly.type
_entity_poly.pdbx_seq_one_letter_code
_entity_poly.pdbx_strand_id
1 'polypeptide(L)'
;MATFANEASLLAYDVIREASGASVALTWRAETVMGKDYTIFVHLLDAQNQMLAQSDGQPVAGLYPTHAWDPGEIIYDVHRVTMNADVLARLDHIAIGLYTLDDGKRLPISTGADAATFAVRAP
;
A
#
# COMPACT_ATOMS: atom_id res chain seq x y z
N MET A 1 -11.41 4.21 -0.33
CA MET A 1 -10.38 4.55 0.67
C MET A 1 -10.75 3.88 2.00
N ALA A 2 -9.76 3.58 2.86
CA ALA A 2 -9.89 2.60 3.94
C ALA A 2 -9.10 3.00 5.21
N THR A 3 -9.55 2.52 6.38
CA THR A 3 -8.89 2.73 7.68
C THR A 3 -8.50 1.39 8.28
N PHE A 4 -7.24 1.25 8.66
CA PHE A 4 -6.60 0.04 9.18
C PHE A 4 -6.55 0.10 10.70
N ALA A 5 -7.21 -0.83 11.36
CA ALA A 5 -7.29 -0.97 12.83
C ALA A 5 -7.65 0.32 13.61
N ASN A 6 -8.25 1.32 12.95
CA ASN A 6 -8.44 2.69 13.46
C ASN A 6 -7.12 3.42 13.80
N GLU A 7 -5.99 2.96 13.28
CA GLU A 7 -4.66 3.54 13.54
C GLU A 7 -4.17 4.39 12.37
N ALA A 8 -4.37 3.94 11.14
CA ALA A 8 -3.94 4.64 9.93
C ALA A 8 -5.03 4.60 8.85
N SER A 9 -5.26 5.72 8.18
CA SER A 9 -6.17 5.79 7.04
C SER A 9 -5.40 5.99 5.75
N LEU A 10 -5.70 5.16 4.75
CA LEU A 10 -5.32 5.40 3.36
C LEU A 10 -6.30 6.38 2.76
N LEU A 11 -5.88 7.63 2.62
CA LEU A 11 -6.69 8.73 2.08
C LEU A 11 -6.75 8.73 0.56
N ALA A 12 -5.64 8.44 -0.10
CA ALA A 12 -5.57 8.43 -1.55
C ALA A 12 -4.51 7.44 -2.05
N TYR A 13 -4.67 7.03 -3.30
CA TYR A 13 -3.65 6.31 -4.04
C TYR A 13 -3.62 6.84 -5.48
N ASP A 14 -2.47 6.73 -6.13
CA ASP A 14 -2.31 6.89 -7.57
C ASP A 14 -1.36 5.83 -8.10
N VAL A 15 -1.61 5.35 -9.32
CA VAL A 15 -0.81 4.32 -9.99
C VAL A 15 -0.26 4.89 -11.29
N ILE A 16 1.03 5.20 -11.27
CA ILE A 16 1.75 5.74 -12.41
C ILE A 16 2.43 4.57 -13.12
N ARG A 17 1.93 4.24 -14.32
CA ARG A 17 2.56 3.24 -15.19
C ARG A 17 3.84 3.82 -15.81
N GLU A 18 4.91 3.06 -15.74
CA GLU A 18 6.24 3.43 -16.23
C GLU A 18 6.76 2.36 -17.20
N ALA A 19 7.80 2.67 -17.98
CA ALA A 19 8.35 1.72 -18.96
C ALA A 19 8.91 0.44 -18.31
N SER A 20 9.36 0.52 -17.06
CA SER A 20 9.95 -0.59 -16.29
C SER A 20 9.12 -1.03 -15.08
N GLY A 21 7.83 -0.66 -15.04
CA GLY A 21 6.91 -1.10 -13.99
C GLY A 21 5.88 -0.05 -13.61
N ALA A 22 5.65 0.13 -12.31
CA ALA A 22 4.71 1.12 -11.80
C ALA A 22 5.21 1.77 -10.51
N SER A 23 4.92 3.06 -10.36
CA SER A 23 5.01 3.78 -9.09
C SER A 23 3.62 3.92 -8.49
N VAL A 24 3.43 3.44 -7.27
CA VAL A 24 2.19 3.57 -6.51
C VAL A 24 2.40 4.61 -5.43
N ALA A 25 1.81 5.78 -5.62
CA ALA A 25 1.82 6.87 -4.65
C ALA A 25 0.66 6.69 -3.67
N LEU A 26 0.94 6.76 -2.38
CA LEU A 26 -0.01 6.59 -1.29
C LEU A 26 -0.05 7.87 -0.46
N THR A 27 -1.23 8.26 -0.03
CA THR A 27 -1.41 9.32 0.96
C THR A 27 -2.05 8.72 2.20
N TRP A 28 -1.33 8.77 3.31
CA TRP A 28 -1.75 8.25 4.59
C TRP A 28 -2.10 9.37 5.56
N ARG A 29 -2.94 9.05 6.54
CA ARG A 29 -3.13 9.85 7.74
C ARG A 29 -3.01 8.96 8.97
N ALA A 30 -2.20 9.38 9.94
CA ALA A 30 -2.22 8.76 11.26
C ALA A 30 -3.50 9.18 12.00
N GLU A 31 -4.26 8.21 12.50
CA GLU A 31 -5.45 8.48 13.31
C GLU A 31 -5.12 8.50 14.81
N THR A 32 -4.02 7.84 15.20
CA THR A 32 -3.52 7.72 16.57
C THR A 32 -2.00 7.61 16.57
N VAL A 33 -1.40 7.72 17.76
CA VAL A 33 -0.01 7.32 17.96
C VAL A 33 0.10 5.81 17.77
N MET A 34 0.91 5.38 16.81
CA MET A 34 1.15 3.97 16.53
C MET A 34 2.29 3.43 17.39
N GLY A 35 2.02 2.35 18.14
CA GLY A 35 3.00 1.74 19.03
C GLY A 35 3.99 0.78 18.35
N LYS A 36 3.86 0.60 17.03
CA LYS A 36 4.67 -0.34 16.24
C LYS A 36 5.05 0.27 14.89
N ASP A 37 6.10 -0.31 14.32
CA ASP A 37 6.48 -0.08 12.94
C ASP A 37 5.80 -1.08 12.01
N TYR A 38 5.01 -0.52 11.10
CA TYR A 38 4.34 -1.29 10.07
C TYR A 38 5.13 -1.24 8.77
N THR A 39 5.17 -2.38 8.09
CA THR A 39 5.55 -2.48 6.69
C THR A 39 4.29 -2.36 5.85
N ILE A 40 4.34 -1.52 4.83
CA ILE A 40 3.28 -1.39 3.83
C ILE A 40 3.59 -2.36 2.69
N PHE A 41 2.60 -3.15 2.29
CA PHE A 41 2.65 -3.90 1.05
C PHE A 41 1.77 -3.26 -0.01
N VAL A 42 2.24 -3.32 -1.26
CA VAL A 42 1.51 -2.99 -2.47
C VAL A 42 1.59 -4.19 -3.39
N HIS A 43 0.46 -4.82 -3.64
CA HIS A 43 0.31 -5.96 -4.53
C HIS A 43 -0.34 -5.51 -5.83
N LEU A 44 0.26 -5.87 -6.95
CA LEU A 44 -0.31 -5.70 -8.29
C LEU A 44 -0.89 -7.02 -8.76
N LEU A 45 -2.18 -7.02 -9.08
CA LEU A 45 -2.97 -8.22 -9.33
C LEU A 45 -3.60 -8.17 -10.73
N ASP A 46 -3.71 -9.33 -11.37
CA ASP A 46 -4.53 -9.47 -12.58
C ASP A 46 -6.00 -9.73 -12.25
N ALA A 47 -6.84 -9.77 -13.29
CA ALA A 47 -8.28 -10.00 -13.17
C ALA A 47 -8.65 -11.38 -12.57
N GLN A 48 -7.68 -12.31 -12.43
CA GLN A 48 -7.86 -13.61 -11.78
C GLN A 48 -7.30 -13.63 -10.35
N ASN A 49 -7.01 -12.44 -9.78
CA ASN A 49 -6.37 -12.26 -8.48
C ASN A 49 -4.99 -12.92 -8.38
N GLN A 50 -4.30 -13.15 -9.50
CA GLN A 50 -2.93 -13.65 -9.46
C GLN A 50 -1.97 -12.48 -9.24
N MET A 51 -0.98 -12.70 -8.38
CA MET A 51 0.09 -11.74 -8.13
C MET A 51 0.96 -11.58 -9.37
N LEU A 52 0.99 -10.36 -9.91
CA LEU A 52 1.88 -9.98 -11.01
C LEU A 52 3.23 -9.51 -10.47
N ALA A 53 3.20 -8.67 -9.43
CA ALA A 53 4.37 -8.17 -8.73
C ALA A 53 3.96 -7.52 -7.41
N GLN A 54 4.94 -7.22 -6.56
CA GLN A 54 4.71 -6.55 -5.28
C GLN A 54 5.86 -5.63 -4.87
N SER A 55 5.57 -4.72 -3.95
CA SER A 55 6.56 -4.01 -3.14
C SER A 55 6.15 -4.06 -1.69
N ASP A 56 7.10 -4.39 -0.84
CA ASP A 56 6.99 -4.36 0.61
C ASP A 56 8.06 -3.41 1.15
N GLY A 57 7.69 -2.52 2.05
CA GLY A 57 8.65 -1.60 2.65
C GLY A 57 8.06 -0.79 3.79
N GLN A 58 8.92 -0.34 4.69
CA GLN A 58 8.53 0.72 5.63
C GLN A 58 8.24 2.02 4.86
N PRO A 59 7.36 2.88 5.39
CA PRO A 59 6.96 4.09 4.68
C PRO A 59 8.13 5.02 4.37
N VAL A 60 7.98 5.81 3.31
CA VAL A 60 8.94 6.81 2.85
C VAL A 60 10.31 6.15 2.60
N ALA A 61 10.29 5.00 1.94
CA ALA A 61 11.47 4.17 1.65
C ALA A 61 12.30 3.82 2.92
N GLY A 62 11.62 3.60 4.05
CA GLY A 62 12.23 3.29 5.34
C GLY A 62 12.83 4.49 6.08
N LEU A 63 12.56 5.71 5.62
CA LEU A 63 13.08 6.93 6.26
C LEU A 63 12.14 7.51 7.31
N TYR A 64 10.85 7.12 7.28
CA TYR A 64 9.87 7.66 8.21
C TYR A 64 8.92 6.57 8.74
N PRO A 65 9.35 5.85 9.79
CA PRO A 65 8.62 4.71 10.33
C PRO A 65 7.28 5.14 10.97
N THR A 66 6.29 4.25 11.00
CA THR A 66 4.92 4.59 11.43
C THR A 66 4.83 5.02 12.89
N HIS A 67 5.70 4.54 13.79
CA HIS A 67 5.69 5.00 15.18
C HIS A 67 6.03 6.48 15.34
N ALA A 68 6.67 7.09 14.35
CA ALA A 68 7.07 8.49 14.36
C ALA A 68 5.97 9.43 13.86
N TRP A 69 4.86 8.91 13.32
CA TRP A 69 3.79 9.74 12.78
C TRP A 69 2.95 10.34 13.90
N ASP A 70 2.77 11.66 13.87
CA ASP A 70 1.90 12.35 14.82
C ASP A 70 0.41 12.16 14.44
N PRO A 71 -0.52 12.05 15.42
CA PRO A 71 -1.94 11.98 15.12
C PRO A 71 -2.42 13.15 14.25
N GLY A 72 -3.09 12.84 13.15
CA GLY A 72 -3.56 13.80 12.14
C GLY A 72 -2.53 14.17 11.07
N GLU A 73 -1.27 13.74 11.20
CA GLU A 73 -0.23 13.96 10.20
C GLU A 73 -0.57 13.27 8.87
N ILE A 74 -0.23 13.94 7.76
CA ILE A 74 -0.41 13.42 6.41
C ILE A 74 0.94 13.00 5.84
N ILE A 75 1.05 11.73 5.46
CA ILE A 75 2.29 11.15 4.94
C ILE A 75 2.11 10.79 3.48
N TYR A 76 3.08 11.22 2.66
CA TYR A 76 3.20 10.84 1.26
C TYR A 76 4.25 9.75 1.13
N ASP A 77 3.86 8.64 0.53
CA ASP A 77 4.69 7.46 0.42
C ASP A 77 4.62 6.90 -1.00
N VAL A 78 5.73 6.37 -1.51
CA VAL A 78 5.80 5.90 -2.90
C VAL A 78 6.47 4.53 -2.93
N HIS A 79 5.70 3.55 -3.39
CA HIS A 79 6.18 2.19 -3.64
C HIS A 79 6.44 2.00 -5.13
N ARG A 80 7.70 1.69 -5.48
CA ARG A 80 8.08 1.35 -6.85
C ARG A 80 8.05 -0.16 -7.04
N VAL A 81 7.35 -0.63 -8.06
CA VAL A 81 7.26 -2.05 -8.40
C VAL A 81 7.80 -2.28 -9.79
N THR A 82 8.86 -3.07 -9.88
CA THR A 82 9.52 -3.37 -11.16
C THR A 82 8.84 -4.56 -11.84
N MET A 83 8.46 -4.40 -13.11
CA MET A 83 7.98 -5.49 -13.96
C MET A 83 8.11 -5.11 -15.44
N ASN A 84 8.08 -6.09 -16.32
CA ASN A 84 8.07 -5.81 -17.76
C ASN A 84 6.69 -5.30 -18.23
N ALA A 85 6.66 -4.70 -19.43
CA ALA A 85 5.43 -4.11 -19.99
C ALA A 85 4.32 -5.14 -20.24
N ASP A 86 4.64 -6.37 -20.64
CA ASP A 86 3.65 -7.43 -20.90
C ASP A 86 2.92 -7.86 -19.61
N VAL A 87 3.65 -7.93 -18.49
CA VAL A 87 3.09 -8.18 -17.16
C VAL A 87 2.27 -6.97 -16.71
N LEU A 88 2.79 -5.75 -16.88
CA LEU A 88 2.07 -4.53 -16.52
C LEU A 88 0.76 -4.39 -17.29
N ALA A 89 0.70 -4.81 -18.56
CA ALA A 89 -0.52 -4.77 -19.37
C ALA A 89 -1.66 -5.64 -18.79
N ARG A 90 -1.34 -6.61 -17.94
CA ARG A 90 -2.32 -7.49 -17.26
C ARG A 90 -2.82 -6.92 -15.93
N LEU A 91 -2.24 -5.81 -15.44
CA LEU A 91 -2.65 -5.18 -14.20
C LEU A 91 -4.11 -4.74 -14.27
N ASP A 92 -4.93 -5.31 -13.39
CA ASP A 92 -6.35 -5.03 -13.26
C ASP A 92 -6.65 -4.25 -11.97
N HIS A 93 -6.05 -4.65 -10.86
CA HIS A 93 -6.28 -4.00 -9.57
C HIS A 93 -5.04 -4.09 -8.66
N ILE A 94 -5.03 -3.25 -7.62
CA ILE A 94 -4.02 -3.27 -6.57
C ILE A 94 -4.64 -3.63 -5.23
N ALA A 95 -3.86 -4.26 -4.35
CA ALA A 95 -4.20 -4.43 -2.94
C ALA A 95 -3.11 -3.79 -2.07
N ILE A 96 -3.53 -2.94 -1.13
CA ILE A 96 -2.64 -2.21 -0.22
C ILE A 96 -2.97 -2.62 1.21
N GLY A 97 -1.95 -2.86 2.04
CA GLY A 97 -2.17 -3.11 3.46
C GLY A 97 -0.92 -2.89 4.31
N LEU A 98 -1.13 -2.97 5.62
CA LEU A 98 -0.08 -2.84 6.63
C LEU A 98 0.09 -4.17 7.37
N TYR A 99 1.32 -4.48 7.73
CA TYR A 99 1.62 -5.62 8.60
C TYR A 99 2.81 -5.33 9.51
N THR A 100 2.90 -6.08 10.60
CA THR A 100 4.06 -6.06 11.48
C THR A 100 5.13 -7.01 10.97
N LEU A 101 6.36 -6.50 10.79
CA LEU A 101 7.45 -7.25 10.16
C LEU A 101 7.91 -8.47 10.99
N ASP A 102 7.76 -8.42 12.31
CA ASP A 102 8.20 -9.46 13.24
C ASP A 102 7.36 -10.74 13.18
N ASP A 103 6.03 -10.61 13.02
CA ASP A 103 5.09 -11.74 13.03
C ASP A 103 4.25 -11.88 11.74
N GLY A 104 4.39 -10.97 10.79
CA GLY A 104 3.65 -10.96 9.54
C GLY A 104 2.16 -10.63 9.69
N LYS A 105 1.72 -10.20 10.88
CA LYS A 105 0.31 -9.97 11.15
C LYS A 105 -0.19 -8.74 10.42
N ARG A 106 -1.18 -8.94 9.54
CA ARG A 106 -1.83 -7.86 8.80
C ARG A 106 -2.86 -7.13 9.63
N LEU A 107 -2.96 -5.82 9.42
CA LEU A 107 -3.96 -4.98 10.05
C LEU A 107 -5.29 -5.10 9.29
N PRO A 108 -6.40 -5.37 9.97
CA PRO A 108 -7.69 -5.41 9.32
C PRO A 108 -8.18 -3.99 9.02
N ILE A 109 -8.89 -3.82 7.91
CA ILE A 109 -9.75 -2.66 7.67
C ILE A 109 -11.12 -2.87 8.31
N SER A 110 -11.96 -1.82 8.35
CA SER A 110 -13.28 -1.84 9.01
C SER A 110 -14.25 -2.93 8.51
N THR A 111 -14.06 -3.44 7.29
CA THR A 111 -14.84 -4.56 6.74
C THR A 111 -14.35 -5.94 7.18
N GLY A 112 -13.24 -6.01 7.92
CA GLY A 112 -12.59 -7.26 8.34
C GLY A 112 -11.59 -7.84 7.32
N ALA A 113 -11.49 -7.27 6.12
CA ALA A 113 -10.44 -7.62 5.17
C ALA A 113 -9.07 -7.15 5.67
N ASP A 114 -7.98 -7.75 5.20
CA ASP A 114 -6.60 -7.44 5.59
C ASP A 114 -5.87 -6.54 4.56
N ALA A 115 -6.60 -6.08 3.54
CA ALA A 115 -6.12 -5.17 2.52
C ALA A 115 -7.27 -4.30 1.99
N ALA A 116 -6.92 -3.12 1.48
CA ALA A 116 -7.79 -2.29 0.68
C ALA A 116 -7.50 -2.53 -0.82
N THR A 117 -8.51 -2.98 -1.57
CA THR A 117 -8.38 -3.32 -2.99
C THR A 117 -9.01 -2.26 -3.87
N PHE A 118 -8.32 -1.88 -4.95
CA PHE A 118 -8.77 -0.86 -5.88
C PHE A 118 -8.50 -1.25 -7.33
N ALA A 119 -9.53 -1.14 -8.18
CA ALA A 119 -9.37 -1.29 -9.62
C ALA A 119 -8.44 -0.21 -10.18
N VAL A 120 -7.46 -0.60 -10.98
CA VAL A 120 -6.59 0.32 -11.71
C VAL A 120 -7.21 0.54 -13.08
N ARG A 121 -7.62 1.77 -13.38
CA ARG A 121 -8.14 2.07 -14.71
C ARG A 121 -7.03 1.91 -15.74
N ALA A 122 -7.36 1.32 -16.89
CA ALA A 122 -6.53 1.46 -18.06
C ALA A 122 -6.41 2.96 -18.42
N PRO A 123 -5.26 3.40 -18.95
CA PRO A 123 -5.09 4.77 -19.42
C PRO A 123 -6.12 5.15 -20.50
#